data_AF-A0A950SGV2-F1
#
_entry.id   AF-A0A950SGV2-F1
#
_cell.length_a   1.000
_cell.length_b   1.000
_cell.length_c   1.000
_cell.angle_alpha   90.00
_cell.angle_beta   90.00
_cell.angle_gamma   90.00
#
_symmetry.space_group_name_H-M   'P 1'
#
loop_
_entity.id
_entity.type
_entity.pdbx_description
1 polymer ?
#
loop_
_entity_poly.entity_id
_entity_poly.type
_entity_poly.pdbx_seq_one_letter_code
_entity_poly.pdbx_strand_id
1 'polypeptide(L)'
;MALGSANSHPAPGLHGQGLGVTLALCVFAVALLIAILDGFPERSVRLQAAVIAVMGAAGVAIGGLQLKGATGVAAGVAVFLAITRLPLNAGVALGGALTVALAVVTVIAGSSSSAVAAEVLVTVLLGVVAQFLKRSRENQDQTELLMAERGRIAGELHDVLAHSLSGAAIRLQGARKLADRDHATPRLSDAIDRASDLVKAGLANARQAVGALRGDPLPTLAQRPSLIDSY
;
A
#
# COMPACT_ATOMS: atom_id res chain seq x y z
N MET A 1 -14.02 -7.85 33.73
CA MET A 1 -14.84 -6.93 34.55
C MET A 1 -16.06 -6.54 33.73
N ALA A 2 -17.01 -7.47 33.64
CA ALA A 2 -18.27 -7.33 32.91
C ALA A 2 -19.36 -7.27 33.97
N LEU A 3 -20.00 -6.11 34.14
CA LEU A 3 -21.26 -5.81 34.86
C LEU A 3 -21.25 -4.31 35.17
N GLY A 4 -21.65 -3.49 34.19
CA GLY A 4 -21.75 -2.03 34.36
C GLY A 4 -22.58 -1.31 33.29
N SER A 5 -23.20 -2.04 32.36
CA SER A 5 -23.89 -1.47 31.19
C SER A 5 -25.40 -1.27 31.37
N ALA A 6 -25.97 -1.50 32.56
CA ALA A 6 -27.42 -1.56 32.74
C ALA A 6 -28.08 -0.26 33.26
N ASN A 7 -27.34 0.81 33.55
CA ASN A 7 -27.91 2.01 34.20
C ASN A 7 -27.76 3.33 33.44
N SER A 8 -27.42 3.28 32.15
CA SER A 8 -27.42 4.46 31.27
C SER A 8 -28.83 4.79 30.78
N HIS A 9 -29.45 5.82 31.35
CA HIS A 9 -30.56 6.53 30.72
C HIS A 9 -30.00 7.61 29.77
N PRO A 10 -30.48 7.72 28.52
CA PRO A 10 -31.60 6.99 27.93
C PRO A 10 -31.15 5.71 27.19
N ALA A 11 -31.82 4.60 27.48
CA ALA A 11 -31.71 3.35 26.76
C ALA A 11 -32.49 3.42 25.41
N PRO A 12 -32.10 2.65 24.38
CA PRO A 12 -32.86 2.55 23.14
C PRO A 12 -34.28 2.06 23.44
N GLY A 13 -35.30 2.78 22.95
CA GLY A 13 -36.70 2.50 23.27
C GLY A 13 -37.65 2.96 22.16
N LEU A 14 -38.83 2.33 22.09
CA LEU A 14 -39.84 2.58 21.05
C LEU A 14 -40.76 3.79 21.33
N HIS A 15 -40.49 4.55 22.40
CA HIS A 15 -41.28 5.74 22.76
C HIS A 15 -40.36 6.87 23.30
N GLY A 16 -40.73 8.12 23.02
CA GLY A 16 -40.04 9.32 23.54
C GLY A 16 -38.61 9.52 22.98
N GLN A 17 -37.68 10.00 23.82
CA GLN A 17 -36.27 10.24 23.46
C GLN A 17 -35.54 8.97 22.95
N GLY A 18 -36.03 7.77 23.27
CA GLY A 18 -35.46 6.50 22.79
C GLY A 18 -35.67 6.23 21.29
N LEU A 19 -36.71 6.81 20.67
CA LEU A 19 -36.94 6.70 19.23
C LEU A 19 -35.86 7.45 18.43
N GLY A 20 -35.41 8.60 18.96
CA GLY A 20 -34.32 9.37 18.35
C GLY A 20 -33.00 8.59 18.34
N VAL A 21 -32.70 7.90 19.44
CA VAL A 21 -31.49 7.06 19.57
C VAL A 21 -31.52 5.88 18.59
N THR A 22 -32.66 5.19 18.48
CA THR A 22 -32.80 4.04 17.58
C THR A 22 -32.75 4.44 16.10
N LEU A 23 -33.39 5.56 15.73
CA LEU A 23 -33.26 6.11 14.38
C LEU A 23 -31.82 6.50 14.04
N ALA A 24 -31.12 7.19 14.94
CA ALA A 24 -29.73 7.59 14.71
C ALA A 24 -28.80 6.37 14.56
N LEU A 25 -29.01 5.32 15.37
CA LEU A 25 -28.27 4.06 15.25
C LEU A 25 -28.58 3.33 13.94
N CYS A 26 -29.84 3.28 13.52
CA CYS A 26 -30.22 2.68 12.24
C CYS A 26 -29.59 3.43 11.06
N VAL A 27 -29.62 4.77 11.07
CA VAL A 27 -28.98 5.59 10.03
C VAL A 27 -27.47 5.37 10.01
N PHE A 28 -26.82 5.32 11.18
CA PHE A 28 -25.39 5.03 11.28
C PHE A 28 -25.04 3.65 10.74
N ALA A 29 -25.78 2.61 11.15
CA ALA A 29 -25.57 1.24 10.72
C ALA A 29 -25.77 1.07 9.21
N VAL A 30 -26.81 1.70 8.63
CA VAL A 30 -27.06 1.67 7.19
C VAL A 30 -25.96 2.41 6.43
N ALA A 31 -25.52 3.59 6.90
CA ALA A 31 -24.44 4.33 6.27
C ALA A 31 -23.10 3.57 6.32
N LEU A 32 -22.82 2.90 7.45
CA LEU A 32 -21.65 2.04 7.62
C LEU A 32 -21.71 0.82 6.69
N LEU A 33 -22.87 0.17 6.59
CA LEU A 33 -23.08 -0.95 5.67
C LEU A 33 -22.83 -0.50 4.22
N ILE A 34 -23.39 0.64 3.81
CA ILE A 34 -23.17 1.21 2.47
C ILE A 34 -21.69 1.53 2.22
N ALA A 35 -20.96 2.00 3.22
CA ALA A 35 -19.53 2.32 3.11
C ALA A 35 -18.62 1.08 3.04
N ILE A 36 -19.09 -0.07 3.53
CA ILE A 36 -18.36 -1.35 3.50
C ILE A 36 -18.61 -2.12 2.20
N LEU A 37 -19.76 -1.93 1.54
CA LEU A 37 -20.10 -2.63 0.29
C LEU A 37 -19.11 -2.31 -0.85
N ASP A 38 -18.65 -3.35 -1.54
CA ASP A 38 -17.55 -3.33 -2.52
C ASP A 38 -17.73 -2.35 -3.70
N GLY A 39 -18.96 -1.90 -4.00
CA GLY A 39 -19.25 -0.94 -5.06
C GLY A 39 -19.17 0.54 -4.64
N PHE A 40 -18.93 0.84 -3.37
CA PHE A 40 -18.79 2.21 -2.87
C PHE A 40 -17.56 2.99 -3.38
N PRO A 41 -16.35 2.39 -3.52
CA PRO A 41 -15.18 3.11 -4.05
C PRO A 41 -15.33 3.54 -5.52
N GLU A 42 -16.18 2.87 -6.31
CA GLU A 42 -16.47 3.24 -7.71
C GLU A 42 -17.50 4.37 -7.85
N ARG A 43 -18.18 4.75 -6.76
CA ARG A 43 -19.18 5.83 -6.78
C ARG A 43 -18.54 7.21 -6.75
N SER A 44 -19.28 8.20 -7.27
CA SER A 44 -18.83 9.59 -7.32
C SER A 44 -18.43 10.15 -5.94
N VAL A 45 -17.35 10.94 -5.91
CA VAL A 45 -16.78 11.56 -4.70
C VAL A 45 -17.83 12.33 -3.88
N ARG A 46 -18.81 12.95 -4.55
CA ARG A 46 -19.92 13.66 -3.90
C ARG A 46 -20.83 12.74 -3.09
N LEU A 47 -21.12 11.55 -3.62
CA LEU A 47 -21.97 10.58 -2.94
C LEU A 47 -21.24 9.93 -1.77
N GLN A 48 -19.92 9.70 -1.91
CA GLN A 48 -19.08 9.27 -0.80
C GLN A 48 -19.05 10.31 0.33
N ALA A 49 -18.81 11.58 0.00
CA ALA A 49 -18.82 12.68 0.96
C ALA A 49 -20.18 12.81 1.66
N ALA A 50 -21.30 12.67 0.93
CA ALA A 50 -22.64 12.74 1.48
C ALA A 50 -22.92 11.61 2.49
N VAL A 51 -22.58 10.37 2.16
CA VAL A 51 -22.78 9.22 3.07
C VAL A 51 -21.91 9.36 4.32
N ILE A 52 -20.66 9.79 4.18
CA ILE A 52 -19.76 10.00 5.32
C ILE A 52 -20.23 11.18 6.19
N ALA A 53 -20.73 12.25 5.58
CA ALA A 53 -21.32 13.37 6.31
C ALA A 53 -22.58 12.96 7.10
N VAL A 54 -23.47 12.18 6.49
CA VAL A 54 -24.67 11.65 7.16
C VAL A 54 -24.29 10.72 8.33
N MET A 55 -23.29 9.85 8.12
CA MET A 55 -22.77 8.96 9.16
C MET A 55 -22.13 9.74 10.32
N GLY A 56 -21.34 10.77 10.01
CA GLY A 56 -20.75 11.66 11.00
C GLY A 56 -21.80 12.46 11.77
N ALA A 57 -22.81 13.00 11.09
CA ALA A 57 -23.93 13.70 11.73
C ALA A 57 -24.74 12.78 12.65
N ALA A 58 -24.99 11.54 12.23
CA ALA A 58 -25.62 10.52 13.09
C ALA A 58 -24.75 10.19 14.31
N GLY A 59 -23.44 10.07 14.15
CA GLY A 59 -22.49 9.88 15.25
C GLY A 59 -22.50 11.03 16.26
N VAL A 60 -22.51 12.28 15.76
CA VAL A 60 -22.59 13.49 16.59
C VAL A 60 -23.94 13.58 17.33
N ALA A 61 -25.05 13.21 16.67
CA ALA A 61 -26.37 13.15 17.29
C ALA A 61 -26.44 12.10 18.42
N ILE A 62 -25.81 10.93 18.24
CA ILE A 62 -25.66 9.93 19.30
C ILE A 62 -24.81 10.49 20.46
N GLY A 63 -23.79 11.29 20.14
CA GLY A 63 -23.00 12.12 21.06
C GLY A 63 -23.84 12.98 22.01
N GLY A 64 -24.74 13.79 21.44
CA GLY A 64 -25.60 14.70 22.20
C GLY A 64 -26.62 14.00 23.11
N LEU A 65 -26.96 12.74 22.82
CA LEU A 65 -27.93 11.95 23.59
C LEU A 65 -27.31 11.19 24.78
N GLN A 66 -26.06 11.49 25.14
CA GLN A 66 -25.37 11.03 26.36
C GLN A 66 -25.16 9.50 26.50
N LEU A 67 -24.95 8.77 25.39
CA LEU A 67 -24.40 7.39 25.49
C LEU A 67 -22.92 7.42 25.89
N LYS A 68 -22.64 7.51 27.20
CA LYS A 68 -21.28 7.45 27.77
C LYS A 68 -20.60 6.11 27.41
N GLY A 69 -19.87 6.08 26.29
CA GLY A 69 -19.04 4.94 25.87
C GLY A 69 -19.07 4.62 24.36
N ALA A 70 -20.12 5.00 23.63
CA ALA A 70 -20.26 4.64 22.20
C ALA A 70 -20.01 5.81 21.22
N THR A 71 -19.92 7.03 21.74
CA THR A 71 -19.90 8.28 20.95
C THR A 71 -18.58 8.49 20.21
N GLY A 72 -17.46 8.31 20.92
CA GLY A 72 -16.12 8.49 20.34
C GLY A 72 -15.78 7.47 19.26
N VAL A 73 -16.32 6.25 19.35
CA VAL A 73 -16.07 5.19 18.35
C VAL A 73 -16.83 5.48 17.06
N ALA A 74 -18.11 5.87 17.14
CA ALA A 74 -18.93 6.17 15.97
C ALA A 74 -18.38 7.36 15.16
N ALA A 75 -18.04 8.46 15.85
CA ALA A 75 -17.47 9.65 15.21
C ALA A 75 -16.04 9.40 14.71
N GLY A 76 -15.21 8.67 15.46
CA GLY A 76 -13.86 8.27 15.04
C GLY A 76 -13.86 7.41 13.78
N VAL A 77 -14.82 6.49 13.64
CA VAL A 77 -15.01 5.67 12.42
C VAL A 77 -15.39 6.55 11.22
N ALA A 78 -16.25 7.56 11.40
CA ALA A 78 -16.59 8.50 10.35
C ALA A 78 -15.40 9.35 9.88
N VAL A 79 -14.56 9.81 10.81
CA VAL A 79 -13.33 10.54 10.49
C VAL A 79 -12.31 9.62 9.80
N PHE A 80 -12.17 8.38 10.25
CA PHE A 80 -11.29 7.39 9.62
C PHE A 80 -11.72 7.08 8.18
N LEU A 81 -13.02 6.88 7.94
CA LEU A 81 -13.58 6.68 6.60
C LEU A 81 -13.44 7.93 5.72
N ALA A 82 -13.63 9.13 6.27
CA ALA A 82 -13.40 10.39 5.56
C ALA A 82 -11.97 10.47 5.03
N ILE A 83 -10.98 10.19 5.87
CA ILE A 83 -9.56 10.35 5.53
C ILE A 83 -9.06 9.26 4.58
N THR A 84 -9.51 8.02 4.77
CA THR A 84 -9.09 6.90 3.92
C THR A 84 -9.76 6.91 2.54
N ARG A 85 -11.01 7.38 2.44
CA ARG A 85 -11.82 7.25 1.20
C ARG A 85 -11.88 8.53 0.35
N LEU A 86 -11.78 9.72 0.93
CA LEU A 86 -11.86 10.99 0.17
C LEU A 86 -10.47 11.47 -0.30
N PRO A 87 -10.41 12.35 -1.33
CA PRO A 87 -9.18 13.07 -1.66
C PRO A 87 -8.71 13.88 -0.44
N LEU A 88 -7.38 13.99 -0.25
CA LEU A 88 -6.74 14.57 0.94
C LEU A 88 -7.42 15.85 1.46
N ASN A 89 -7.69 16.80 0.56
CA ASN A 89 -8.28 18.09 0.92
C ASN A 89 -9.72 17.94 1.48
N ALA A 90 -10.54 17.09 0.85
CA ALA A 90 -11.92 16.88 1.29
C ALA A 90 -11.97 16.01 2.56
N GLY A 91 -11.11 15.01 2.68
CA GLY A 91 -11.02 14.15 3.86
C GLY A 91 -10.57 14.91 5.11
N VAL A 92 -9.56 15.78 5.00
CA VAL A 92 -9.11 16.64 6.10
C VAL A 92 -10.15 17.68 6.46
N ALA A 93 -10.75 18.36 5.48
CA ALA A 93 -11.79 19.36 5.74
C ALA A 93 -13.01 18.75 6.44
N LEU A 94 -13.50 17.61 5.93
CA LEU A 94 -14.68 16.95 6.47
C LEU A 94 -14.40 16.26 7.81
N GLY A 95 -13.25 15.60 7.96
CA GLY A 95 -12.83 15.01 9.23
C GLY A 95 -12.62 16.06 10.32
N GLY A 96 -12.00 17.19 9.98
CA GLY A 96 -11.83 18.34 10.88
C GLY A 96 -13.18 18.93 11.28
N ALA A 97 -14.08 19.17 10.32
CA ALA A 97 -15.43 19.67 10.60
C ALA A 97 -16.22 18.73 11.53
N LEU A 98 -16.16 17.42 11.29
CA LEU A 98 -16.81 16.42 12.15
C LEU A 98 -16.20 16.40 13.57
N THR A 99 -14.88 16.52 13.69
CA THR A 99 -14.20 16.56 14.99
C THR A 99 -14.59 17.82 15.78
N VAL A 100 -14.68 18.98 15.11
CA VAL A 100 -15.13 20.23 15.73
C VAL A 100 -16.60 20.14 16.13
N ALA A 101 -17.46 19.62 15.26
CA ALA A 101 -18.89 19.45 15.55
C ALA A 101 -19.11 18.53 16.76
N LEU A 102 -18.35 17.43 16.85
CA LEU A 102 -18.39 16.52 17.99
C LEU A 102 -17.95 17.22 19.29
N ALA A 103 -16.84 17.98 19.25
CA ALA A 103 -16.34 18.72 20.40
C ALA A 103 -17.34 19.79 20.89
N VAL A 104 -18.01 20.50 19.98
CA VAL A 104 -19.04 21.48 20.34
C VAL A 104 -20.21 20.80 21.04
N VAL A 105 -20.70 19.68 20.48
CA VAL A 105 -21.84 18.95 21.07
C VAL A 105 -21.49 18.38 22.44
N THR A 106 -20.28 17.87 22.64
CA THR A 106 -19.87 17.28 23.92
C THR A 106 -19.68 18.34 25.01
N VAL A 107 -19.23 19.55 24.64
CA VAL A 107 -19.19 20.73 25.52
C VAL A 107 -20.61 21.17 25.90
N ILE A 108 -21.53 21.31 24.93
CA ILE A 108 -22.93 21.70 25.20
C ILE A 108 -23.62 20.67 26.10
N ALA A 109 -23.29 19.38 25.95
CA ALA A 109 -23.82 18.30 26.78
C ALA A 109 -23.33 18.33 28.24
N GLY A 110 -22.46 19.28 28.63
CA GLY A 110 -21.98 19.47 29.99
C GLY A 110 -20.87 18.48 30.41
N SER A 111 -20.13 17.93 29.43
CA SER A 111 -19.03 17.01 29.71
C SER A 111 -17.83 17.72 30.34
N SER A 112 -17.07 17.00 31.17
CA SER A 112 -15.83 17.49 31.77
C SER A 112 -14.80 17.87 30.69
N SER A 113 -14.02 18.94 30.90
CA SER A 113 -12.99 19.38 29.93
C SER A 113 -11.99 18.27 29.58
N SER A 114 -11.68 17.37 30.53
CA SER A 114 -10.82 16.20 30.30
C SER A 114 -11.44 15.15 29.37
N ALA A 115 -12.76 14.99 29.37
CA ALA A 115 -13.46 14.05 28.50
C ALA A 115 -13.48 14.56 27.05
N VAL A 116 -13.74 15.85 26.85
CA VAL A 116 -13.68 16.51 25.54
C VAL A 116 -12.27 16.41 24.96
N ALA A 117 -11.24 16.69 25.77
CA ALA A 117 -9.85 16.59 25.34
C ALA A 117 -9.47 15.16 24.94
N ALA A 118 -9.88 14.15 25.71
CA ALA A 118 -9.60 12.75 25.39
C ALA A 118 -10.27 12.31 24.07
N GLU A 119 -11.53 12.70 23.84
CA GLU A 119 -12.28 12.36 22.63
C GLU A 119 -11.69 13.02 21.37
N VAL A 120 -11.35 14.31 21.46
CA VAL A 120 -10.65 15.01 20.38
C VAL A 120 -9.30 14.37 20.10
N LEU A 121 -8.53 14.03 21.14
CA LEU A 121 -7.22 13.39 20.98
C LEU A 121 -7.34 12.03 20.28
N VAL A 122 -8.29 11.18 20.69
CA VAL A 122 -8.53 9.88 20.03
C VAL A 122 -8.93 10.06 18.57
N THR A 123 -9.82 11.00 18.29
CA THR A 123 -10.30 11.26 16.92
C THR A 123 -9.18 11.77 16.01
N VAL A 124 -8.36 12.69 16.52
CA VAL A 124 -7.18 13.20 15.81
C VAL A 124 -6.16 12.09 15.59
N LEU A 125 -5.88 11.27 16.61
CA LEU A 125 -4.94 10.15 16.50
C LEU A 125 -5.39 9.14 15.44
N LEU A 126 -6.68 8.77 15.42
CA LEU A 126 -7.25 7.91 14.38
C LEU A 126 -7.11 8.53 12.98
N GLY A 127 -7.31 9.85 12.86
CA GLY A 127 -7.11 10.55 11.60
C GLY A 127 -5.66 10.54 11.12
N VAL A 128 -4.69 10.70 12.02
CA VAL A 128 -3.26 10.61 11.70
C VAL A 128 -2.89 9.19 11.26
N VAL A 129 -3.35 8.17 11.99
CA VAL A 129 -3.13 6.75 11.63
C VAL A 129 -3.73 6.44 10.25
N ALA A 130 -4.94 6.94 9.97
CA ALA A 130 -5.60 6.80 8.67
C ALA A 130 -4.76 7.41 7.53
N GLN A 131 -4.20 8.62 7.73
CA GLN A 131 -3.33 9.26 6.75
C GLN A 131 -2.05 8.46 6.53
N PHE A 132 -1.42 7.98 7.61
CA PHE A 132 -0.21 7.19 7.53
C PHE A 132 -0.43 5.89 6.75
N LEU A 133 -1.53 5.18 7.03
CA LEU A 133 -1.92 3.96 6.30
C LEU A 133 -2.17 4.23 4.81
N LYS A 134 -2.89 5.31 4.49
CA LYS A 134 -3.14 5.70 3.10
C LYS A 134 -1.84 5.96 2.35
N ARG A 135 -0.93 6.72 2.96
CA ARG A 135 0.35 7.06 2.36
C ARG A 135 1.29 5.87 2.25
N SER A 136 1.24 4.97 3.23
CA SER A 136 1.98 3.71 3.18
C SER A 136 1.54 2.86 2.00
N ARG A 137 0.24 2.76 1.72
CA ARG A 137 -0.28 2.01 0.56
C ARG A 137 0.17 2.64 -0.76
N GLU A 138 0.02 3.96 -0.89
CA GLU A 138 0.46 4.69 -2.08
C GLU A 138 1.96 4.48 -2.36
N ASN A 139 2.80 4.46 -1.33
CA ASN A 139 4.23 4.19 -1.47
C ASN A 139 4.53 2.73 -1.83
N GLN A 140 3.78 1.78 -1.26
CA GLN A 140 3.93 0.35 -1.56
C GLN A 140 3.65 0.07 -3.04
N ASP A 141 2.54 0.60 -3.57
CA ASP A 141 2.18 0.45 -4.98
C ASP A 141 3.29 0.99 -5.89
N GLN A 142 3.87 2.14 -5.56
CA GLN A 142 5.01 2.69 -6.32
C GLN A 142 6.24 1.78 -6.28
N THR A 143 6.57 1.22 -5.11
CA THR A 143 7.72 0.31 -5.00
C THR A 143 7.50 -0.99 -5.77
N GLU A 144 6.30 -1.56 -5.72
CA GLU A 144 5.96 -2.77 -6.47
C GLU A 144 6.03 -2.53 -7.98
N LEU A 145 5.49 -1.41 -8.47
CA LEU A 145 5.58 -1.03 -9.87
C LEU A 145 7.03 -0.85 -10.33
N LEU A 146 7.85 -0.19 -9.52
CA LEU A 146 9.27 0.01 -9.84
C LEU A 146 10.05 -1.32 -9.86
N MET A 147 9.75 -2.25 -8.95
CA MET A 147 10.39 -3.57 -8.95
C MET A 147 9.92 -4.44 -10.12
N ALA A 148 8.63 -4.40 -10.47
CA ALA A 148 8.10 -5.08 -11.64
C ALA A 148 8.74 -4.55 -12.93
N GLU A 149 8.90 -3.23 -13.04
CA GLU A 149 9.53 -2.58 -14.19
C GLU A 149 11.02 -2.94 -14.29
N ARG A 150 11.75 -2.97 -13.17
CA ARG A 150 13.15 -3.43 -13.15
C ARG A 150 13.28 -4.89 -13.60
N GLY A 151 12.38 -5.77 -13.17
CA GLY A 151 12.34 -7.15 -13.60
C GLY A 151 12.07 -7.31 -15.10
N ARG A 152 11.13 -6.51 -15.64
CA ARG A 152 10.83 -6.46 -17.08
C ARG A 152 12.04 -6.01 -17.89
N ILE A 153 12.69 -4.91 -17.49
CA ILE A 153 13.91 -4.39 -18.15
C ILE A 153 15.02 -5.44 -18.11
N ALA A 154 15.22 -6.12 -16.97
CA ALA A 154 16.22 -7.18 -16.86
C ALA A 154 15.93 -8.36 -17.82
N GLY A 155 14.66 -8.74 -17.99
CA GLY A 155 14.24 -9.75 -18.95
C GLY A 155 14.49 -9.34 -20.41
N GLU A 156 14.08 -8.13 -20.79
CA GLU A 156 14.32 -7.59 -22.14
C GLU A 156 15.81 -7.47 -22.45
N LEU A 157 16.62 -7.03 -21.49
CA LEU A 157 18.07 -7.00 -21.61
C LEU A 157 18.64 -8.40 -21.77
N HIS A 158 18.17 -9.38 -20.99
CA HIS A 158 18.63 -10.76 -21.13
C HIS A 158 18.37 -11.30 -22.53
N ASP A 159 17.18 -11.09 -23.08
CA ASP A 159 16.81 -11.60 -24.39
C ASP A 159 17.64 -10.94 -25.49
N VAL A 160 17.81 -9.61 -25.47
CA VAL A 160 18.63 -8.90 -26.46
C VAL A 160 20.12 -9.29 -26.34
N LEU A 161 20.66 -9.37 -25.11
CA LEU A 161 22.06 -9.72 -24.86
C LEU A 161 22.34 -11.19 -25.21
N ALA A 162 21.46 -12.11 -24.81
CA ALA A 162 21.59 -13.52 -25.12
C ALA A 162 21.51 -13.75 -26.63
N HIS A 163 20.57 -13.10 -27.32
CA HIS A 163 20.41 -13.24 -28.76
C HIS A 163 21.62 -12.68 -29.52
N SER A 164 22.05 -11.46 -29.20
CA SER A 164 23.15 -10.78 -29.91
C SER A 164 24.52 -11.44 -29.65
N LEU A 165 24.86 -11.76 -28.41
CA LEU A 165 26.15 -12.35 -28.05
C LEU A 165 26.24 -13.83 -28.44
N SER A 166 25.15 -14.60 -28.32
CA SER A 166 25.14 -15.99 -28.81
C SER A 166 25.25 -16.03 -30.34
N GLY A 167 24.56 -15.11 -31.03
CA GLY A 167 24.72 -14.95 -32.48
C GLY A 167 26.15 -14.60 -32.89
N ALA A 168 26.80 -13.68 -32.16
CA ALA A 168 28.20 -13.34 -32.38
C ALA A 168 29.14 -14.53 -32.14
N ALA A 169 28.93 -15.30 -31.06
CA ALA A 169 29.73 -16.47 -30.74
C ALA A 169 29.63 -17.56 -31.83
N ILE A 170 28.42 -17.84 -32.33
CA ILE A 170 28.21 -18.81 -33.42
C ILE A 170 28.90 -18.35 -34.71
N ARG A 171 28.81 -17.06 -35.05
CA ARG A 171 29.48 -16.50 -36.24
C ARG A 171 31.00 -16.62 -36.14
N LEU A 172 31.57 -16.39 -34.96
CA LEU A 172 33.01 -16.54 -34.72
C LEU A 172 33.46 -18.01 -34.79
N GLN A 173 32.65 -18.95 -34.28
CA GLN A 173 32.90 -20.38 -34.46
C GLN A 173 32.87 -20.79 -35.94
N GLY A 174 31.93 -20.24 -36.72
CA GLY A 174 31.86 -20.43 -38.17
C GLY A 174 33.09 -19.86 -38.88
N ALA A 175 33.52 -18.65 -38.51
CA ALA A 175 34.72 -18.01 -39.05
C ALA A 175 35.99 -18.82 -38.73
N ARG A 176 36.09 -19.37 -37.51
CA ARG A 176 37.21 -20.25 -37.12
C ARG A 176 37.25 -21.52 -37.98
N LYS A 177 36.10 -22.18 -38.13
CA LYS A 177 36.00 -23.41 -38.93
C LYS A 177 36.31 -23.17 -40.40
N LEU A 178 35.96 -22.00 -40.94
CA LEU A 178 36.33 -21.60 -42.31
C LEU A 178 37.83 -21.33 -42.42
N ALA A 179 38.41 -20.60 -41.47
CA ALA A 179 39.85 -20.32 -41.41
C ALA A 179 40.69 -21.61 -41.33
N ASP A 180 40.23 -22.61 -40.56
CA ASP A 180 40.88 -23.91 -40.45
C ASP A 180 40.81 -24.71 -41.77
N ARG A 181 39.69 -24.62 -42.51
CA ARG A 181 39.51 -25.30 -43.81
C ARG A 181 40.34 -24.66 -44.92
N ASP A 182 40.47 -23.34 -44.92
CA ASP A 182 41.18 -22.58 -45.96
C ASP A 182 42.68 -22.40 -45.66
N HIS A 183 43.22 -23.10 -44.64
CA HIS A 183 44.61 -22.97 -44.19
C HIS A 183 45.05 -21.52 -43.99
N ALA A 184 44.17 -20.73 -43.37
CA ALA A 184 44.41 -19.31 -43.13
C ALA A 184 45.67 -19.09 -42.26
N THR A 185 46.26 -17.89 -42.38
CA THR A 185 47.46 -17.54 -41.62
C THR A 185 47.23 -17.70 -40.12
N PRO A 186 48.21 -18.22 -39.35
CA PRO A 186 48.08 -18.40 -37.88
C PRO A 186 47.66 -17.13 -37.13
N ARG A 187 48.01 -15.95 -37.64
CA ARG A 187 47.60 -14.66 -37.07
C ARG A 187 46.09 -14.40 -37.16
N LEU A 188 45.42 -14.88 -38.21
CA LEU A 188 43.99 -14.71 -38.39
C LEU A 188 43.20 -15.64 -37.46
N SER A 189 43.63 -16.91 -37.34
CA SER A 189 43.03 -17.86 -36.37
C SER A 189 43.18 -17.35 -34.93
N ASP A 190 44.35 -16.81 -34.58
CA ASP A 190 44.60 -16.18 -33.27
C ASP A 190 43.65 -14.99 -33.00
N ALA A 191 43.39 -14.17 -34.01
CA ALA A 191 42.49 -13.03 -33.87
C ALA A 191 41.03 -13.47 -33.65
N ILE A 192 40.58 -14.53 -34.34
CA ILE A 192 39.24 -15.11 -34.19
C ILE A 192 39.07 -15.73 -32.80
N ASP A 193 40.11 -16.38 -32.26
CA ASP A 193 40.08 -16.95 -30.90
C ASP A 193 39.97 -15.85 -29.85
N ARG A 194 40.79 -14.81 -29.95
CA ARG A 194 40.71 -13.66 -29.04
C ARG A 194 39.34 -12.99 -29.09
N ALA A 195 38.77 -12.81 -30.28
CA ALA A 195 37.41 -12.28 -30.43
C ALA A 195 36.37 -13.20 -29.78
N SER A 196 36.52 -14.52 -29.93
CA SER A 196 35.62 -15.51 -29.31
C SER A 196 35.68 -15.46 -27.80
N ASP A 197 36.87 -15.33 -27.22
CA ASP A 197 37.06 -15.24 -25.78
C ASP A 197 36.52 -13.92 -25.21
N LEU A 198 36.68 -12.80 -25.93
CA LEU A 198 36.07 -11.53 -25.58
C LEU A 198 34.53 -11.61 -25.58
N VAL A 199 33.91 -12.27 -26.56
CA VAL A 199 32.45 -12.46 -26.59
C VAL A 199 31.97 -13.33 -25.43
N LYS A 200 32.68 -14.41 -25.09
CA LYS A 200 32.36 -15.26 -23.94
C LYS A 200 32.47 -14.50 -22.62
N ALA A 201 33.54 -13.73 -22.43
CA ALA A 201 33.73 -12.89 -21.27
C ALA A 201 32.65 -11.80 -21.17
N GLY A 202 32.30 -11.17 -22.30
CA GLY A 202 31.20 -10.21 -22.39
C GLY A 202 29.85 -10.81 -21.98
N LEU A 203 29.56 -12.05 -22.41
CA LEU A 203 28.33 -12.75 -22.03
C LEU A 203 28.29 -13.07 -20.52
N ALA A 204 29.41 -13.46 -19.93
CA ALA A 204 29.50 -13.70 -18.48
C ALA A 204 29.24 -12.41 -17.68
N ASN A 205 29.90 -11.30 -18.07
CA ASN A 205 29.73 -10.00 -17.43
C ASN A 205 28.30 -9.46 -17.59
N ALA A 206 27.71 -9.61 -18.78
CA ALA A 206 26.33 -9.22 -19.07
C ALA A 206 25.33 -9.99 -18.18
N ARG A 207 25.49 -11.30 -18.03
CA ARG A 207 24.66 -12.12 -17.13
C ARG A 207 24.77 -11.68 -15.68
N GLN A 208 25.98 -11.35 -15.21
CA GLN A 208 26.20 -10.85 -13.86
C GLN A 208 25.52 -9.48 -13.63
N ALA A 209 25.64 -8.56 -14.59
CA ALA A 209 25.01 -7.25 -14.51
C ALA A 209 23.48 -7.33 -14.50
N VAL A 210 22.89 -8.19 -15.35
CA VAL A 210 21.43 -8.43 -15.39
C VAL A 210 20.94 -9.09 -14.09
N GLY A 211 21.70 -10.05 -13.54
CA GLY A 211 21.38 -10.66 -12.24
C GLY A 211 21.36 -9.63 -11.10
N ALA A 212 22.33 -8.70 -11.09
CA ALA A 212 22.36 -7.61 -10.12
C ALA A 212 21.16 -6.64 -10.28
N LEU A 213 20.71 -6.37 -11.51
CA LEU A 213 19.51 -5.55 -11.77
C LEU A 213 18.21 -6.21 -11.28
N ARG A 214 18.13 -7.54 -11.35
CA ARG A 214 16.95 -8.31 -10.94
C ARG A 214 16.81 -8.44 -9.42
N GLY A 215 17.85 -8.07 -8.67
CA GLY A 215 17.90 -8.27 -7.21
C GLY A 215 18.11 -9.73 -6.82
N ASP A 216 18.55 -10.59 -7.75
CA ASP A 216 18.96 -11.95 -7.40
C ASP A 216 20.15 -11.84 -6.43
N PRO A 217 20.13 -12.56 -5.30
CA PRO A 217 21.30 -12.59 -4.42
C PRO A 217 22.47 -13.07 -5.26
N LEU A 218 23.51 -12.23 -5.39
CA LEU A 218 24.75 -12.64 -6.04
C LEU A 218 25.13 -14.00 -5.45
N PRO A 219 25.48 -15.01 -6.27
CA PRO A 219 25.90 -16.29 -5.74
C PRO A 219 27.08 -16.04 -4.81
N THR A 220 26.78 -16.04 -3.51
CA THR A 220 27.75 -15.85 -2.44
C THR A 220 28.82 -16.90 -2.66
N LEU A 221 30.08 -16.53 -2.44
CA LEU A 221 31.28 -17.38 -2.54
C LEU A 221 31.24 -18.68 -1.69
N ALA A 222 30.09 -19.02 -1.10
CA ALA A 222 29.81 -20.21 -0.30
C ALA A 222 29.59 -21.52 -1.11
N GLN A 223 29.62 -21.49 -2.45
CA GLN A 223 29.53 -22.71 -3.28
C GLN A 223 30.88 -23.22 -3.82
N ARG A 224 32.00 -22.85 -3.18
CA ARG A 224 33.29 -23.53 -3.39
C ARG A 224 33.83 -24.24 -2.13
N PRO A 225 33.18 -25.30 -1.61
CA PRO A 225 33.86 -26.23 -0.73
C PRO A 225 34.42 -27.39 -1.56
N SER A 226 35.71 -27.33 -1.98
CA SER A 226 36.53 -28.54 -2.23
C SER A 226 37.99 -28.30 -2.65
N LEU A 227 38.59 -27.10 -2.50
CA LEU A 227 40.01 -26.88 -2.87
C LEU A 227 40.92 -26.50 -1.71
N ILE A 228 40.63 -26.98 -0.49
CA ILE A 228 41.52 -26.78 0.68
C ILE A 228 41.99 -28.11 1.31
N ASP A 229 41.38 -29.27 1.00
CA ASP A 229 41.79 -30.56 1.60
C ASP A 229 42.72 -31.43 0.72
N SER A 230 43.47 -30.81 -0.21
CA SER A 230 44.53 -31.51 -0.96
C SER A 230 45.87 -30.81 -0.81
N TYR A 231 46.33 -30.67 0.44
CA TYR A 231 47.75 -30.61 0.74
C TYR A 231 48.05 -31.30 2.07
#